data_AF-A0A8A3PRK6-F1
#
_entry.id   AF-A0A8A3PRK6-F1
#
_cell.length_a   1.000
_cell.length_b   1.000
_cell.length_c   1.000
_cell.angle_alpha   90.00
_cell.angle_beta   90.00
_cell.angle_gamma   90.00
#
_symmetry.space_group_name_H-M   'P 1'
#
loop_
_entity.id
_entity.type
_entity.pdbx_description
1 polymer ?
#
loop_
_entity_poly.entity_id
_entity_poly.type
_entity_poly.pdbx_seq_one_letter_code
_entity_poly.pdbx_strand_id
1 'polypeptide(L)'
;MHCQKCRTSLKLDSSLEDLNPAAFDLLVGAASPNQAKNIPPSRPAYPQERKQLYDRVSKHAGPPTFKRTVSAPRRHDSNLSDTIRSGTNNPAMSFVMLTESQVVPPSVVKPPEDTTHDRPQQDDLSGGEGPGGEGKAMSQDMERVSRLFEVLTARSDIDHPICVECTEMLVDGLQKRLEAATRERDAYVGFLKQINAEVPTEEEVKEANDLLAKVRADEAAAIEELKKIEAETAAVNEENAQLEEEARALDIEEEKFWSDRNEFAMKLSEFQSIRDSINLQYDHDSQLLEKLQRTNVFNDTFCISHDGKFGTINGLRLGRLSSVPVDWAEINAAWGHALLLLATVADRLGFKFEGYELQPMGSTSRIIRYDYPSPSASRSSSQRGNIARPPKKSILELHSSGDMPLGLTFMHRKFDIAMEAFLECMRQLGAFVEQETAKTSEIGRGLKLPYKIEGEKIGDVTIKLGIAQDDAWSRACKFTLTCCKFLLAHASNVNARKST
;
A
#
# COMPACT_ATOMS: atom_id res chain seq x y z
N MET A 1 -27.53 54.66 -107.19
CA MET A 1 -27.22 53.55 -106.26
C MET A 1 -27.29 54.08 -104.83
N HIS A 2 -27.62 53.27 -103.83
CA HIS A 2 -27.60 53.67 -102.41
C HIS A 2 -26.61 52.79 -101.66
N CYS A 3 -25.97 53.34 -100.61
CA CYS A 3 -25.16 52.55 -99.69
C CYS A 3 -26.04 51.50 -99.02
N GLN A 4 -25.66 50.24 -99.07
CA GLN A 4 -26.49 49.19 -98.45
C GLN A 4 -26.49 49.26 -96.92
N LYS A 5 -25.48 49.91 -96.31
CA LYS A 5 -25.34 50.02 -94.86
C LYS A 5 -26.03 51.25 -94.25
N CYS A 6 -25.86 52.44 -94.84
CA CYS A 6 -26.44 53.68 -94.32
C CYS A 6 -27.51 54.31 -95.24
N ARG A 7 -27.84 53.66 -96.38
CA ARG A 7 -28.83 54.11 -97.37
C ARG A 7 -28.57 55.49 -98.00
N THR A 8 -27.42 56.10 -97.75
CA THR A 8 -26.98 57.35 -98.41
C THR A 8 -26.87 57.17 -99.93
N SER A 9 -27.29 58.17 -100.70
CA SER A 9 -27.17 58.14 -102.17
C SER A 9 -25.69 58.11 -102.59
N LEU A 10 -25.32 57.13 -103.41
CA LEU A 10 -23.97 56.97 -103.92
C LEU A 10 -23.89 57.44 -105.37
N LYS A 11 -22.86 58.23 -105.66
CA LYS A 11 -22.33 58.43 -107.01
C LYS A 11 -21.17 57.48 -107.21
N LEU A 12 -21.19 56.75 -108.32
CA LEU A 12 -20.05 55.93 -108.71
C LEU A 12 -18.90 56.87 -109.09
N ASP A 13 -17.68 56.47 -108.75
CA ASP A 13 -16.50 57.20 -109.18
C ASP A 13 -16.32 57.02 -110.69
N SER A 14 -15.86 58.07 -111.40
CA SER A 14 -15.68 58.06 -112.87
C SER A 14 -14.77 56.93 -113.36
N SER A 15 -13.93 56.37 -112.48
CA SER A 15 -13.09 55.20 -112.78
C SER A 15 -13.87 53.90 -113.02
N LEU A 16 -15.12 53.80 -112.56
CA LEU A 16 -15.99 52.64 -112.77
C LEU A 16 -16.94 52.80 -113.97
N GLU A 17 -16.97 53.98 -114.61
CA GLU A 17 -17.82 54.25 -115.78
C GLU A 17 -17.24 53.62 -117.07
N ASP A 18 -15.92 53.44 -117.17
CA ASP A 18 -15.21 52.83 -118.31
C ASP A 18 -14.40 51.57 -117.91
N LEU A 19 -15.05 50.58 -117.29
CA LEU A 19 -14.38 49.32 -116.90
C LEU A 19 -14.10 48.41 -118.11
N ASN A 20 -12.84 48.37 -118.54
CA ASN A 20 -12.36 47.36 -119.49
C ASN A 20 -12.54 45.93 -118.91
N PRO A 21 -13.03 44.94 -119.68
CA PRO A 21 -13.16 43.54 -119.27
C PRO A 21 -11.98 42.95 -118.49
N ALA A 22 -10.74 43.29 -118.85
CA ALA A 22 -9.55 42.81 -118.14
C ALA A 22 -9.41 43.38 -116.71
N ALA A 23 -9.86 44.63 -116.50
CA ALA A 23 -9.86 45.25 -115.17
C ALA A 23 -10.97 44.67 -114.28
N PHE A 24 -12.11 44.30 -114.86
CA PHE A 24 -13.18 43.60 -114.17
C PHE A 24 -12.72 42.21 -113.66
N ASP A 25 -12.07 41.42 -114.52
CA ASP A 25 -11.55 40.10 -114.12
C ASP A 25 -10.44 40.19 -113.05
N LEU A 26 -9.60 41.23 -113.10
CA LEU A 26 -8.60 41.50 -112.06
C LEU A 26 -9.24 41.85 -110.71
N LEU A 27 -10.29 42.67 -110.68
CA LEU A 27 -10.99 43.04 -109.44
C LEU A 27 -11.73 41.83 -108.83
N VAL A 28 -12.35 40.99 -109.65
CA VAL A 28 -12.96 39.73 -109.22
C VAL A 28 -11.92 38.71 -108.76
N GLY A 29 -10.72 38.72 -109.36
CA GLY A 29 -9.59 37.86 -108.99
C GLY A 29 -8.91 38.28 -107.68
N ALA A 30 -8.75 39.58 -107.43
CA ALA A 30 -8.13 40.12 -106.23
C ALA A 30 -8.98 39.95 -104.96
N ALA A 31 -10.31 39.85 -105.11
CA ALA A 31 -11.24 39.56 -104.03
C ALA A 31 -11.30 38.06 -103.63
N SER A 32 -10.32 37.25 -104.05
CA SER A 32 -10.24 35.82 -103.74
C SER A 32 -9.27 35.57 -102.57
N PRO A 33 -9.74 35.09 -101.40
CA PRO A 33 -8.85 34.65 -100.33
C PRO A 33 -8.25 33.29 -100.71
N ASN A 34 -7.17 33.29 -101.49
CA ASN A 34 -6.30 32.13 -101.58
C ASN A 34 -5.40 32.09 -100.34
N GLN A 35 -5.83 31.44 -99.24
CA GLN A 35 -4.91 30.70 -98.36
C GLN A 35 -5.60 29.75 -97.36
N ALA A 36 -5.16 28.49 -97.44
CA ALA A 36 -5.08 27.47 -96.38
C ALA A 36 -6.35 26.75 -95.88
N LYS A 37 -6.97 25.94 -96.75
CA LYS A 37 -7.54 24.65 -96.29
C LYS A 37 -6.40 23.65 -96.08
N ASN A 38 -5.80 23.64 -94.90
CA ASN A 38 -5.07 22.50 -94.33
C ASN A 38 -4.61 22.85 -92.91
N ILE A 39 -5.55 22.84 -91.96
CA ILE A 39 -5.22 22.68 -90.54
C ILE A 39 -5.61 21.24 -90.18
N PRO A 40 -4.67 20.32 -89.94
CA PRO A 40 -4.99 19.01 -89.40
C PRO A 40 -5.60 19.15 -88.00
N PRO A 41 -6.50 18.24 -87.57
CA PRO A 41 -7.15 18.34 -86.26
C PRO A 41 -6.12 18.37 -85.13
N SER A 42 -6.37 19.24 -84.14
CA SER A 42 -5.51 19.42 -82.97
C SER A 42 -5.36 18.12 -82.19
N ARG A 43 -4.11 17.70 -81.99
CA ARG A 43 -3.74 16.60 -81.09
C ARG A 43 -4.27 16.89 -79.67
N PRO A 44 -4.85 15.91 -78.94
CA PRO A 44 -5.33 16.15 -77.58
C PRO A 44 -4.21 16.67 -76.67
N ALA A 45 -4.54 17.60 -75.78
CA ALA A 45 -3.61 18.30 -74.88
C ALA A 45 -3.01 17.43 -73.75
N TYR A 46 -3.08 16.11 -73.85
CA TYR A 46 -2.55 15.19 -72.85
C TYR A 46 -1.80 14.02 -73.51
N PRO A 47 -0.69 13.56 -72.91
CA PRO A 47 0.01 12.36 -73.37
C PRO A 47 -0.92 11.14 -73.36
N GLN A 48 -0.90 10.32 -74.42
CA GLN A 48 -1.73 9.11 -74.52
C GLN A 48 -1.50 8.14 -73.34
N GLU A 49 -0.30 8.13 -72.78
CA GLU A 49 0.05 7.33 -71.59
C GLU A 49 -0.79 7.70 -70.37
N ARG A 50 -1.12 8.98 -70.16
CA ARG A 50 -1.94 9.43 -69.02
C ARG A 50 -3.36 8.88 -69.11
N LYS A 51 -3.92 8.81 -70.32
CA LYS A 51 -5.23 8.19 -70.56
C LYS A 51 -5.18 6.69 -70.32
N GLN A 52 -4.14 6.02 -70.81
CA GLN A 52 -3.95 4.58 -70.61
C GLN A 52 -3.75 4.22 -69.12
N LEU A 53 -3.07 5.08 -68.35
CA LEU A 53 -2.84 4.88 -66.92
C LEU A 53 -4.15 5.06 -66.12
N TYR A 54 -4.94 6.10 -66.46
CA TYR A 54 -6.28 6.30 -65.89
C TYR A 54 -7.21 5.10 -66.19
N ASP A 55 -7.24 4.65 -67.44
CA ASP A 55 -8.07 3.50 -67.86
C ASP A 55 -7.60 2.17 -67.25
N ARG A 56 -6.31 2.03 -66.91
CA ARG A 56 -5.76 0.85 -66.22
C ARG A 56 -6.10 0.85 -64.73
N VAL A 57 -5.98 1.99 -64.05
CA VAL A 57 -6.21 2.11 -62.60
C VAL A 57 -7.71 2.07 -62.27
N SER A 58 -8.55 2.70 -63.10
CA SER A 58 -10.01 2.72 -62.89
C SER A 58 -10.66 1.33 -62.99
N LYS A 59 -10.05 0.39 -63.74
CA LYS A 59 -10.54 -1.00 -63.87
C LYS A 59 -10.24 -1.88 -62.66
N HIS A 60 -9.30 -1.48 -61.79
CA HIS A 60 -8.86 -2.26 -60.63
C HIS A 60 -8.99 -1.48 -59.31
N ALA A 61 -9.93 -0.54 -59.24
CA ALA A 61 -10.23 0.16 -57.99
C ALA A 61 -10.87 -0.80 -56.97
N GLY A 62 -10.15 -1.11 -55.89
CA GLY A 62 -10.70 -1.81 -54.72
C GLY A 62 -11.70 -0.93 -53.95
N PRO A 63 -12.44 -1.49 -52.98
CA PRO A 63 -13.30 -0.69 -52.12
C PRO A 63 -12.46 0.34 -51.35
N PRO A 64 -12.97 1.57 -51.14
CA PRO A 64 -12.20 2.65 -50.51
C PRO A 64 -11.77 2.25 -49.08
N THR A 65 -10.48 2.41 -48.79
CA THR A 65 -9.85 2.12 -47.49
C THR A 65 -10.33 3.04 -46.36
N PHE A 66 -10.94 4.18 -46.70
CA PHE A 66 -11.65 5.05 -45.77
C PHE A 66 -13.07 5.33 -46.28
N LYS A 67 -14.07 4.71 -45.63
CA LYS A 67 -15.46 5.17 -45.73
C LYS A 67 -15.67 6.30 -44.71
N ARG A 68 -15.61 7.54 -45.16
CA ARG A 68 -16.19 8.65 -44.38
C ARG A 68 -17.70 8.57 -44.53
N THR A 69 -18.38 7.90 -43.61
CA THR A 69 -19.84 7.97 -43.51
C THR A 69 -20.20 9.38 -43.05
N VAL A 70 -20.46 10.27 -44.00
CA VAL A 70 -21.14 11.53 -43.72
C VAL A 70 -22.62 11.18 -43.55
N SER A 71 -23.08 11.12 -42.31
CA SER A 71 -24.51 10.98 -42.03
C SER A 71 -25.24 12.18 -42.60
N ALA A 72 -26.32 11.93 -43.36
CA ALA A 72 -27.21 12.98 -43.83
C ALA A 72 -27.74 13.78 -42.63
N PRO A 73 -27.85 15.12 -42.74
CA PRO A 73 -28.37 15.93 -41.64
C PRO A 73 -29.85 15.60 -41.46
N ARG A 74 -30.18 14.90 -40.36
CA ARG A 74 -31.57 14.74 -39.94
C ARG A 74 -32.06 16.10 -39.40
N ARG A 75 -33.14 16.60 -40.01
CA ARG A 75 -33.95 17.70 -39.49
C ARG A 75 -34.85 17.19 -38.34
N HIS A 76 -35.15 18.10 -37.41
CA HIS A 76 -36.02 18.00 -36.22
C HIS A 76 -35.46 17.19 -35.04
N ASP A 77 -35.62 17.56 -33.77
CA ASP A 77 -36.28 18.69 -33.10
C ASP A 77 -35.58 18.85 -31.75
N SER A 78 -35.34 20.09 -31.30
CA SER A 78 -34.72 20.35 -29.99
C SER A 78 -35.66 21.14 -29.11
N ASN A 79 -36.16 20.49 -28.05
CA ASN A 79 -36.42 21.16 -26.79
C ASN A 79 -35.96 20.28 -25.61
N LEU A 80 -35.07 20.87 -24.82
CA LEU A 80 -34.83 20.72 -23.39
C LEU A 80 -34.38 19.36 -22.81
N SER A 81 -33.10 19.26 -22.47
CA SER A 81 -32.63 19.36 -21.06
C SER A 81 -31.10 19.24 -20.95
N ASP A 82 -30.51 20.29 -20.38
CA ASP A 82 -29.39 20.36 -19.41
C ASP A 82 -28.88 19.03 -18.82
N THR A 83 -27.65 18.80 -18.35
CA THR A 83 -26.36 19.50 -18.13
C THR A 83 -25.41 18.39 -17.59
N ILE A 84 -24.09 18.31 -17.79
CA ILE A 84 -22.98 18.94 -17.03
C ILE A 84 -21.65 18.26 -17.51
N ARG A 85 -20.66 19.08 -17.92
CA ARG A 85 -19.16 19.02 -17.81
C ARG A 85 -18.42 17.70 -18.15
N SER A 86 -17.29 17.65 -18.85
CA SER A 86 -16.09 18.50 -19.02
C SER A 86 -15.33 17.88 -20.21
N GLY A 87 -14.72 18.54 -21.19
CA GLY A 87 -13.91 19.76 -21.18
C GLY A 87 -12.46 19.41 -21.53
N THR A 88 -12.15 19.19 -22.83
CA THR A 88 -10.80 19.33 -23.44
C THR A 88 -10.90 19.37 -24.97
N ASN A 89 -11.25 20.55 -25.52
CA ASN A 89 -11.03 20.84 -26.95
C ASN A 89 -9.59 21.33 -27.13
N ASN A 90 -8.81 20.61 -27.94
CA ASN A 90 -7.44 21.01 -28.31
C ASN A 90 -7.48 21.79 -29.65
N PRO A 91 -7.07 23.07 -29.72
CA PRO A 91 -7.31 23.95 -30.87
C PRO A 91 -6.08 24.02 -31.80
N ALA A 92 -5.70 22.90 -32.43
CA ALA A 92 -4.51 22.85 -33.28
C ALA A 92 -4.73 22.15 -34.63
N MET A 93 -5.83 22.43 -35.33
CA MET A 93 -6.00 21.98 -36.71
C MET A 93 -6.55 23.11 -37.59
N SER A 94 -5.66 23.73 -38.36
CA SER A 94 -5.97 24.74 -39.37
C SER A 94 -6.74 24.11 -40.53
N PHE A 95 -7.94 24.60 -40.81
CA PHE A 95 -8.74 24.21 -41.97
C PHE A 95 -8.47 25.16 -43.14
N VAL A 96 -8.10 24.60 -44.29
CA VAL A 96 -8.04 25.33 -45.57
C VAL A 96 -9.38 25.11 -46.28
N MET A 97 -10.22 26.14 -46.36
CA MET A 97 -11.42 26.15 -47.20
C MET A 97 -11.04 26.46 -48.65
N LEU A 98 -11.25 25.51 -49.55
CA LEU A 98 -11.35 25.79 -50.98
C LEU A 98 -12.81 26.12 -51.29
N THR A 99 -13.05 27.33 -51.81
CA THR A 99 -14.36 27.79 -52.27
C THR A 99 -14.80 27.04 -53.53
N GLU A 100 -15.97 26.42 -53.48
CA GLU A 100 -16.73 25.90 -54.63
C GLU A 100 -17.08 27.04 -55.58
N SER A 101 -16.33 27.18 -56.68
CA SER A 101 -16.81 27.85 -57.88
C SER A 101 -16.00 27.38 -59.08
N GLN A 102 -16.27 26.16 -59.54
CA GLN A 102 -15.99 25.67 -60.89
C GLN A 102 -16.54 24.25 -61.07
N VAL A 103 -17.86 24.13 -61.18
CA VAL A 103 -18.49 22.94 -61.79
C VAL A 103 -19.63 23.43 -62.69
N VAL A 104 -19.40 23.35 -64.01
CA VAL A 104 -20.40 23.57 -65.05
C VAL A 104 -21.22 22.27 -65.18
N PRO A 105 -22.57 22.29 -65.17
CA PRO A 105 -23.37 21.09 -65.41
C PRO A 105 -23.37 20.73 -66.91
N PRO A 106 -23.32 19.44 -67.29
CA PRO A 106 -23.37 19.05 -68.70
C PRO A 106 -24.80 19.15 -69.25
N SER A 107 -24.96 19.87 -70.36
CA SER A 107 -26.18 19.86 -71.16
C SER A 107 -26.37 18.51 -71.86
N VAL A 108 -27.58 17.97 -71.69
CA VAL A 108 -28.09 16.75 -72.35
C VAL A 108 -28.21 17.00 -73.86
N VAL A 109 -27.50 16.21 -74.67
CA VAL A 109 -27.69 16.13 -76.11
C VAL A 109 -28.54 14.89 -76.42
N LYS A 110 -29.67 15.10 -77.10
CA LYS A 110 -30.47 14.04 -77.76
C LYS A 110 -30.25 14.13 -79.28
N PRO A 111 -30.20 13.00 -80.02
CA PRO A 111 -30.15 12.97 -81.49
C PRO A 111 -31.57 13.04 -82.07
N PRO A 112 -31.75 13.38 -83.37
CA PRO A 112 -31.89 12.35 -84.41
C PRO A 112 -31.33 12.77 -85.81
N GLU A 113 -30.76 11.83 -86.57
CA GLU A 113 -31.27 11.11 -87.77
C GLU A 113 -31.24 11.88 -89.10
N ASP A 114 -30.58 11.23 -90.07
CA ASP A 114 -30.54 11.50 -91.51
C ASP A 114 -31.92 11.33 -92.17
N THR A 115 -32.21 12.13 -93.20
CA THR A 115 -32.46 11.61 -94.56
C THR A 115 -32.62 12.72 -95.61
N THR A 116 -32.08 12.39 -96.77
CA THR A 116 -31.92 13.07 -98.05
C THR A 116 -33.23 13.31 -98.84
N HIS A 117 -33.29 14.33 -99.70
CA HIS A 117 -33.35 14.16 -101.18
C HIS A 117 -33.42 15.47 -102.01
N ASP A 118 -32.81 15.32 -103.18
CA ASP A 118 -32.54 16.13 -104.38
C ASP A 118 -33.67 16.89 -105.12
N ARG A 119 -33.30 18.06 -105.70
CA ARG A 119 -33.45 18.57 -107.11
C ARG A 119 -34.84 18.56 -107.82
N PRO A 120 -35.08 19.24 -108.98
CA PRO A 120 -34.12 19.59 -110.07
C PRO A 120 -34.30 20.94 -110.80
N GLN A 121 -33.44 21.08 -111.81
CA GLN A 121 -33.19 22.14 -112.79
C GLN A 121 -33.88 21.82 -114.14
N GLN A 122 -34.28 22.84 -114.91
CA GLN A 122 -34.51 22.87 -116.38
C GLN A 122 -34.57 24.36 -116.81
N ASP A 123 -33.71 24.86 -117.71
CA ASP A 123 -33.74 24.80 -119.20
C ASP A 123 -35.06 25.36 -119.78
N ASP A 124 -35.18 26.16 -120.85
CA ASP A 124 -34.30 26.87 -121.80
C ASP A 124 -35.27 27.68 -122.73
N LEU A 125 -34.74 28.47 -123.68
CA LEU A 125 -35.33 28.89 -124.97
C LEU A 125 -35.86 30.34 -125.19
N SER A 126 -35.02 31.08 -125.93
CA SER A 126 -35.28 31.70 -127.26
C SER A 126 -36.01 33.06 -127.42
N GLY A 127 -35.28 34.00 -128.06
CA GLY A 127 -35.67 34.60 -129.35
C GLY A 127 -36.20 36.05 -129.37
N GLY A 128 -35.52 36.95 -130.08
CA GLY A 128 -36.12 38.20 -130.58
C GLY A 128 -35.14 39.35 -130.86
N GLU A 129 -34.76 39.54 -132.13
CA GLU A 129 -33.97 40.66 -132.64
C GLU A 129 -34.74 42.00 -132.67
N GLY A 130 -34.04 43.12 -132.48
CA GLY A 130 -34.53 44.49 -132.71
C GLY A 130 -33.46 45.57 -132.45
N PRO A 131 -33.24 46.56 -133.33
CA PRO A 131 -32.04 47.39 -133.36
C PRO A 131 -32.15 48.66 -132.49
N GLY A 132 -31.04 49.09 -131.89
CA GLY A 132 -30.98 50.34 -131.11
C GLY A 132 -29.65 50.44 -130.34
N GLY A 133 -28.69 51.17 -130.90
CA GLY A 133 -27.26 51.04 -130.64
C GLY A 133 -26.60 51.96 -129.60
N GLU A 134 -27.32 52.80 -128.85
CA GLU A 134 -26.67 53.74 -127.90
C GLU A 134 -27.19 53.64 -126.45
N GLY A 135 -28.35 53.01 -126.22
CA GLY A 135 -28.83 52.66 -124.87
C GLY A 135 -28.29 51.32 -124.34
N LYS A 136 -27.71 50.47 -125.20
CA LYS A 136 -27.18 49.15 -124.82
C LYS A 136 -25.80 49.22 -124.15
N ALA A 137 -24.98 50.24 -124.45
CA ALA A 137 -23.67 50.42 -123.82
C ALA A 137 -23.81 50.80 -122.33
N MET A 138 -24.57 51.86 -122.03
CA MET A 138 -24.81 52.31 -120.64
C MET A 138 -25.56 51.26 -119.78
N SER A 139 -26.43 50.45 -120.39
CA SER A 139 -27.10 49.33 -119.71
C SER A 139 -26.14 48.16 -119.43
N GLN A 140 -25.26 47.81 -120.37
CA GLN A 140 -24.26 46.76 -120.16
C GLN A 140 -23.22 47.16 -119.11
N ASP A 141 -22.84 48.44 -119.04
CA ASP A 141 -21.89 48.92 -118.06
C ASP A 141 -22.52 48.99 -116.65
N MET A 142 -23.78 49.40 -116.52
CA MET A 142 -24.51 49.33 -115.26
C MET A 142 -24.76 47.89 -114.78
N GLU A 143 -25.00 46.94 -115.70
CA GLU A 143 -25.09 45.51 -115.39
C GLU A 143 -23.75 44.92 -114.96
N ARG A 144 -22.63 45.29 -115.60
CA ARG A 144 -21.28 44.88 -115.19
C ARG A 144 -20.95 45.40 -113.79
N VAL A 145 -21.21 46.67 -113.50
CA VAL A 145 -21.00 47.25 -112.18
C VAL A 145 -21.90 46.59 -111.11
N SER A 146 -23.14 46.25 -111.46
CA SER A 146 -24.03 45.52 -110.55
C SER A 146 -23.53 44.09 -110.28
N ARG A 147 -23.07 43.37 -111.30
CA ARG A 147 -22.43 42.05 -111.13
C ARG A 147 -21.15 42.13 -110.30
N LEU A 148 -20.35 43.20 -110.43
CA LEU A 148 -19.17 43.41 -109.58
C LEU A 148 -19.57 43.47 -108.10
N PHE A 149 -20.58 44.29 -107.77
CA PHE A 149 -21.04 44.44 -106.39
C PHE A 149 -21.72 43.17 -105.85
N GLU A 150 -22.44 42.42 -106.68
CA GLU A 150 -22.98 41.11 -106.31
C GLU A 150 -21.85 40.11 -105.99
N VAL A 151 -20.80 40.05 -106.81
CA VAL A 151 -19.66 39.15 -106.57
C VAL A 151 -18.89 39.56 -105.31
N LEU A 152 -18.70 40.85 -105.08
CA LEU A 152 -18.06 41.37 -103.86
C LEU A 152 -18.90 41.12 -102.61
N THR A 153 -20.23 41.26 -102.72
CA THR A 153 -21.17 40.95 -101.64
C THR A 153 -21.22 39.45 -101.34
N ALA A 154 -21.19 38.59 -102.36
CA ALA A 154 -21.21 37.13 -102.16
C ALA A 154 -19.93 36.59 -101.49
N ARG A 155 -18.84 37.36 -101.52
CA ARG A 155 -17.52 36.95 -101.04
C ARG A 155 -17.04 37.70 -99.79
N SER A 156 -17.83 38.66 -99.32
CA SER A 156 -17.59 39.38 -98.07
C SER A 156 -18.84 39.33 -97.21
N ASP A 157 -18.71 39.44 -95.89
CA ASP A 157 -19.87 39.39 -94.98
C ASP A 157 -20.71 40.69 -95.03
N ILE A 158 -20.62 41.48 -96.11
CA ILE A 158 -21.13 42.84 -96.21
C ILE A 158 -21.70 43.12 -97.59
N ASP A 159 -22.92 43.65 -97.61
CA ASP A 159 -23.61 44.06 -98.83
C ASP A 159 -22.98 45.33 -99.43
N HIS A 160 -22.53 45.23 -100.68
CA HIS A 160 -21.98 46.32 -101.48
C HIS A 160 -23.05 46.87 -102.44
N PRO A 161 -22.99 48.14 -102.86
CA PRO A 161 -21.97 49.14 -102.58
C PRO A 161 -22.14 49.85 -101.22
N ILE A 162 -21.02 50.27 -100.63
CA ILE A 162 -20.99 51.05 -99.38
C ILE A 162 -20.33 52.41 -99.61
N CYS A 163 -20.70 53.43 -98.82
CA CYS A 163 -20.10 54.76 -98.89
C CYS A 163 -18.71 54.81 -98.24
N VAL A 164 -17.94 55.85 -98.54
CA VAL A 164 -16.60 56.09 -98.01
C VAL A 164 -16.57 56.08 -96.47
N GLU A 165 -17.53 56.74 -95.82
CA GLU A 165 -17.63 56.75 -94.36
C GLU A 165 -17.90 55.33 -93.78
N CYS A 166 -18.71 54.52 -94.47
CA CYS A 166 -18.96 53.13 -94.08
C CYS A 166 -17.76 52.21 -94.35
N THR A 167 -16.96 52.48 -95.38
CA THR A 167 -15.70 51.76 -95.61
C THR A 167 -14.65 52.10 -94.55
N GLU A 168 -14.53 53.37 -94.16
CA GLU A 168 -13.59 53.79 -93.11
C GLU A 168 -13.93 53.15 -91.76
N MET A 169 -15.21 53.16 -91.36
CA MET A 169 -15.66 52.45 -90.15
C MET A 169 -15.42 50.94 -90.22
N LEU A 170 -15.55 50.35 -91.40
CA LEU A 170 -15.27 48.93 -91.60
C LEU A 170 -13.78 48.64 -91.46
N VAL A 171 -12.92 49.45 -92.07
CA VAL A 171 -11.46 49.33 -91.97
C VAL A 171 -11.02 49.49 -90.53
N ASP A 172 -11.52 50.49 -89.79
CA ASP A 172 -11.23 50.65 -88.35
C ASP A 172 -11.70 49.44 -87.52
N GLY A 173 -12.88 48.89 -87.83
CA GLY A 173 -13.37 47.66 -87.20
C GLY A 173 -12.50 46.43 -87.49
N LEU A 174 -12.05 46.27 -88.73
CA LEU A 174 -11.15 45.19 -89.13
C LEU A 174 -9.76 45.37 -88.53
N GLN A 175 -9.27 46.60 -88.42
CA GLN A 175 -8.00 46.94 -87.79
C GLN A 175 -8.01 46.59 -86.30
N LYS A 176 -9.09 46.95 -85.58
CA LYS A 176 -9.28 46.56 -84.17
C LYS A 176 -9.35 45.04 -83.97
N ARG A 177 -10.03 44.32 -84.88
CA ARG A 177 -10.06 42.84 -84.85
C ARG A 177 -8.68 42.25 -85.11
N LEU A 178 -7.91 42.82 -86.04
CA LEU A 178 -6.54 42.41 -86.32
C LEU A 178 -5.61 42.69 -85.12
N GLU A 179 -5.77 43.83 -84.45
CA GLU A 179 -5.03 44.16 -83.22
C GLU A 179 -5.39 43.25 -82.04
N ALA A 180 -6.65 42.83 -81.91
CA ALA A 180 -7.06 41.86 -80.89
C ALA A 180 -6.48 40.47 -81.19
N ALA A 181 -6.60 39.99 -82.43
CA ALA A 181 -6.07 38.70 -82.85
C ALA A 181 -4.53 38.63 -82.78
N THR A 182 -3.84 39.73 -83.09
CA THR A 182 -2.37 39.82 -82.95
C THR A 182 -1.96 39.84 -81.48
N ARG A 183 -2.68 40.53 -80.59
CA ARG A 183 -2.44 40.46 -79.14
C ARG A 183 -2.66 39.06 -78.57
N GLU A 184 -3.72 38.37 -78.98
CA GLU A 184 -3.96 36.98 -78.59
C GLU A 184 -2.86 36.05 -79.09
N ARG A 185 -2.46 36.17 -80.36
CA ARG A 185 -1.31 35.44 -80.91
C ARG A 185 -0.05 35.71 -80.10
N ASP A 186 0.24 36.95 -79.78
CA ASP A 186 1.47 37.31 -79.06
C ASP A 186 1.45 36.81 -77.61
N ALA A 187 0.28 36.77 -76.96
CA ALA A 187 0.10 36.13 -75.66
C ALA A 187 0.31 34.60 -75.73
N TYR A 188 -0.25 33.92 -76.75
CA TYR A 188 -0.02 32.49 -76.96
C TYR A 188 1.45 32.19 -77.30
N VAL A 189 2.10 33.03 -78.10
CA VAL A 189 3.54 32.91 -78.38
C VAL A 189 4.35 33.12 -77.11
N GLY A 190 3.98 34.06 -76.25
CA GLY A 190 4.60 34.26 -74.94
C GLY A 190 4.45 33.03 -74.04
N PHE A 191 3.24 32.49 -73.92
CA PHE A 191 2.97 31.29 -73.14
C PHE A 191 3.69 30.05 -73.69
N LEU A 192 3.76 29.89 -75.01
CA LEU A 192 4.53 28.80 -75.65
C LEU A 192 6.02 28.94 -75.42
N LYS A 193 6.57 30.16 -75.43
CA LYS A 193 7.98 30.39 -75.09
C LYS A 193 8.25 30.07 -73.62
N GLN A 194 7.35 30.43 -72.71
CA GLN A 194 7.47 30.11 -71.30
C GLN A 194 7.40 28.59 -71.08
N ILE A 195 6.40 27.91 -71.64
CA ILE A 195 6.29 26.44 -71.56
C ILE A 195 7.53 25.78 -72.14
N ASN A 196 8.00 26.19 -73.33
CA ASN A 196 9.18 25.60 -73.95
C ASN A 196 10.48 25.88 -73.17
N ALA A 197 10.56 26.98 -72.42
CA ALA A 197 11.67 27.26 -71.52
C ALA A 197 11.56 26.50 -70.19
N GLU A 198 10.35 26.19 -69.76
CA GLU A 198 10.04 25.37 -68.57
C GLU A 198 10.00 23.86 -68.89
N VAL A 199 10.14 23.45 -70.16
CA VAL A 199 10.32 22.03 -70.52
C VAL A 199 11.60 21.58 -69.83
N PRO A 200 11.50 20.68 -68.82
CA PRO A 200 12.66 20.26 -68.07
C PRO A 200 13.64 19.59 -69.03
N THR A 201 14.91 19.90 -68.85
CA THR A 201 15.97 19.27 -69.62
C THR A 201 15.99 17.77 -69.33
N GLU A 202 16.46 16.97 -70.29
CA GLU A 202 16.48 15.51 -70.13
C GLU A 202 17.34 15.07 -68.92
N GLU A 203 18.29 15.91 -68.50
CA GLU A 203 19.11 15.74 -67.29
C GLU A 203 18.30 15.99 -66.02
N GLU A 204 17.53 17.07 -65.92
CA GLU A 204 16.65 17.35 -64.77
C GLU A 204 15.55 16.30 -64.59
N VAL A 205 15.01 15.75 -65.69
CA VAL A 205 14.05 14.65 -65.63
C VAL A 205 14.71 13.37 -65.11
N LYS A 206 15.95 13.09 -65.51
CA LYS A 206 16.71 11.93 -65.02
C LYS A 206 17.03 12.08 -63.53
N GLU A 207 17.52 13.25 -63.11
CA GLU A 207 17.79 13.55 -61.69
C GLU A 207 16.53 13.45 -60.82
N ALA A 208 15.40 13.99 -61.29
CA ALA A 208 14.13 13.89 -60.58
C ALA A 208 13.64 12.44 -60.45
N ASN A 209 13.79 11.63 -61.50
CA ASN A 209 13.43 10.21 -61.45
C ASN A 209 14.37 9.41 -60.54
N ASP A 210 15.67 9.70 -60.55
CA ASP A 210 16.65 9.05 -59.68
C ASP A 210 16.41 9.41 -58.21
N LEU A 211 16.08 10.67 -57.91
CA LEU A 211 15.68 11.11 -56.57
C LEU A 211 14.38 10.44 -56.12
N LEU A 212 13.38 10.35 -57.00
CA LEU A 212 12.11 9.71 -56.71
C LEU A 212 12.29 8.20 -56.46
N ALA A 213 13.18 7.55 -57.20
CA ALA A 213 13.54 6.15 -56.99
C ALA A 213 14.25 5.96 -55.63
N LYS A 214 15.19 6.83 -55.27
CA LYS A 214 15.86 6.81 -53.95
C LYS A 214 14.87 7.00 -52.81
N VAL A 215 14.04 8.03 -52.87
CA VAL A 215 13.04 8.32 -51.82
C VAL A 215 12.05 7.16 -51.64
N ARG A 216 11.61 6.53 -52.73
CA ARG A 216 10.74 5.34 -52.64
C ARG A 216 11.45 4.13 -52.01
N ALA A 217 12.74 3.95 -52.28
CA ALA A 217 13.52 2.89 -51.65
C ALA A 217 13.67 3.15 -50.13
N ASP A 218 13.95 4.40 -49.75
CA ASP A 218 14.07 4.81 -48.35
C ASP A 218 12.73 4.69 -47.61
N GLU A 219 11.62 5.09 -48.25
CA GLU A 219 10.25 4.94 -47.71
C GLU A 219 9.93 3.46 -47.46
N ALA A 220 10.24 2.58 -48.42
CA ALA A 220 10.02 1.15 -48.28
C ALA A 220 10.85 0.54 -47.13
N ALA A 221 12.13 0.92 -47.02
CA ALA A 221 13.00 0.48 -45.94
C ALA A 221 12.50 0.95 -44.56
N ALA A 222 12.09 2.22 -44.45
CA ALA A 222 11.54 2.78 -43.21
C ALA A 222 10.22 2.09 -42.80
N ILE A 223 9.36 1.74 -43.76
CA ILE A 223 8.12 1.00 -43.48
C ILE A 223 8.41 -0.42 -42.98
N GLU A 224 9.42 -1.12 -43.53
CA GLU A 224 9.82 -2.43 -43.03
C GLU A 224 10.38 -2.36 -41.61
N GLU A 225 11.22 -1.37 -41.32
CA GLU A 225 11.75 -1.15 -39.97
C GLU A 225 10.64 -0.84 -38.97
N LEU A 226 9.69 0.02 -39.34
CA LEU A 226 8.55 0.37 -38.51
C LEU A 226 7.68 -0.86 -38.19
N LYS A 227 7.40 -1.70 -39.18
CA LYS A 227 6.67 -2.97 -38.96
C LYS A 227 7.40 -3.92 -38.01
N LYS A 228 8.73 -3.98 -38.11
CA LYS A 228 9.54 -4.83 -37.22
C LYS A 228 9.45 -4.33 -35.77
N ILE A 229 9.60 -3.02 -35.56
CA ILE A 229 9.49 -2.41 -34.23
C ILE A 229 8.07 -2.56 -33.67
N GLU A 230 7.03 -2.39 -34.49
CA GLU A 230 5.64 -2.63 -34.06
C GLU A 230 5.42 -4.08 -33.61
N ALA A 231 6.00 -5.06 -34.31
CA ALA A 231 5.91 -6.46 -33.90
C ALA A 231 6.69 -6.73 -32.59
N GLU A 232 7.88 -6.16 -32.44
CA GLU A 232 8.69 -6.29 -31.21
C GLU A 232 7.99 -5.63 -30.00
N THR A 233 7.43 -4.43 -30.18
CA THR A 233 6.69 -3.74 -29.12
C THR A 233 5.42 -4.49 -28.73
N ALA A 234 4.69 -5.07 -29.69
CA ALA A 234 3.53 -5.91 -29.40
C ALA A 234 3.92 -7.16 -28.58
N ALA A 235 5.04 -7.81 -28.92
CA ALA A 235 5.53 -8.97 -28.18
C ALA A 235 5.93 -8.62 -26.74
N VAL A 236 6.67 -7.51 -26.55
CA VAL A 236 7.10 -7.05 -25.22
C VAL A 236 5.90 -6.61 -24.36
N ASN A 237 4.89 -5.97 -24.96
CA ASN A 237 3.69 -5.58 -24.23
C ASN A 237 2.89 -6.79 -23.73
N GLU A 238 2.82 -7.86 -24.52
CA GLU A 238 2.19 -9.11 -24.11
C GLU A 238 2.96 -9.79 -22.96
N GLU A 239 4.29 -9.82 -23.04
CA GLU A 239 5.14 -10.35 -21.95
C GLU A 239 4.97 -9.54 -20.65
N ASN A 240 4.97 -8.20 -20.74
CA ASN A 240 4.72 -7.34 -19.59
C ASN A 240 3.34 -7.60 -18.97
N ALA A 241 2.30 -7.77 -19.77
CA ALA A 241 0.96 -8.05 -19.26
C ALA A 241 0.89 -9.39 -18.50
N GLN A 242 1.62 -10.41 -18.97
CA GLN A 242 1.72 -11.70 -18.28
C GLN A 242 2.47 -11.57 -16.96
N LEU A 243 3.62 -10.88 -16.94
CA LEU A 243 4.38 -10.63 -15.73
C LEU A 243 3.61 -9.79 -14.70
N GLU A 244 2.80 -8.83 -15.14
CA GLU A 244 1.94 -8.03 -14.26
C GLU A 244 0.81 -8.85 -13.62
N GLU A 245 0.26 -9.85 -14.32
CA GLU A 245 -0.72 -10.77 -13.74
C GLU A 245 -0.05 -11.72 -12.73
N GLU A 246 1.13 -12.26 -13.05
CA GLU A 246 1.90 -13.10 -12.14
C GLU A 246 2.31 -12.34 -10.87
N ALA A 247 2.77 -11.09 -11.00
CA ALA A 247 3.11 -10.24 -9.86
C ALA A 247 1.88 -10.01 -8.95
N ARG A 248 0.71 -9.71 -9.54
CA ARG A 248 -0.53 -9.55 -8.77
C ARG A 248 -0.95 -10.84 -8.06
N ALA A 249 -0.75 -12.00 -8.68
CA ALA A 249 -1.03 -13.28 -8.04
C ALA A 249 -0.12 -13.51 -6.83
N LEU A 250 1.18 -13.20 -6.96
CA LEU A 250 2.15 -13.30 -5.86
C LEU A 250 1.83 -12.34 -4.71
N ASP A 251 1.45 -11.10 -5.01
CA ASP A 251 1.06 -10.12 -3.97
C ASP A 251 -0.09 -10.63 -3.10
N ILE A 252 -1.08 -11.29 -3.71
CA ILE A 252 -2.23 -11.88 -3.01
C ILE A 252 -1.78 -13.06 -2.13
N GLU A 253 -0.82 -13.87 -2.59
CA GLU A 253 -0.27 -14.97 -1.79
C GLU A 253 0.58 -14.47 -0.62
N GLU A 254 1.38 -13.42 -0.84
CA GLU A 254 2.16 -12.78 0.22
C GLU A 254 1.25 -12.18 1.30
N GLU A 255 0.17 -11.49 0.92
CA GLU A 255 -0.76 -10.92 1.89
C GLU A 255 -1.39 -12.02 2.77
N LYS A 256 -1.79 -13.14 2.17
CA LYS A 256 -2.31 -14.30 2.92
C LYS A 256 -1.25 -14.87 3.86
N PHE A 257 -0.02 -15.05 3.38
CA PHE A 257 1.10 -15.53 4.20
C PHE A 257 1.34 -14.61 5.41
N TRP A 258 1.36 -13.29 5.20
CA TRP A 258 1.57 -12.32 6.28
C TRP A 258 0.41 -12.32 7.28
N SER A 259 -0.83 -12.47 6.81
CA SER A 259 -2.01 -12.62 7.67
C SER A 259 -1.88 -13.87 8.57
N ASP A 260 -1.58 -15.03 7.97
CA ASP A 260 -1.45 -16.29 8.71
C ASP A 260 -0.29 -16.24 9.72
N ARG A 261 0.84 -15.64 9.32
CA ARG A 261 1.99 -15.43 10.20
C ARG A 261 1.64 -14.53 11.38
N ASN A 262 0.89 -13.45 11.13
CA ASN A 262 0.46 -12.53 12.18
C ASN A 262 -0.49 -13.22 13.16
N GLU A 263 -1.45 -14.00 12.65
CA GLU A 263 -2.34 -14.80 13.50
C GLU A 263 -1.56 -15.81 14.35
N PHE A 264 -0.60 -16.51 13.75
CA PHE A 264 0.26 -17.45 14.47
C PHE A 264 1.10 -16.74 15.54
N ALA A 265 1.69 -15.59 15.22
CA ALA A 265 2.48 -14.81 16.16
C ALA A 265 1.64 -14.32 17.35
N MET A 266 0.39 -13.91 17.12
CA MET A 266 -0.55 -13.53 18.17
C MET A 266 -0.85 -14.71 19.10
N LYS A 267 -1.18 -15.89 18.54
CA LYS A 267 -1.41 -17.12 19.33
C LYS A 267 -0.17 -17.50 20.14
N LEU A 268 1.02 -17.44 19.52
CA LEU A 268 2.27 -17.75 20.21
C LEU A 268 2.53 -16.79 21.38
N SER A 269 2.30 -15.49 21.18
CA SER A 269 2.44 -14.49 22.24
C SER A 269 1.47 -14.73 23.39
N GLU A 270 0.22 -15.11 23.10
CA GLU A 270 -0.76 -15.49 24.12
C GLU A 270 -0.27 -16.70 24.92
N PHE A 271 0.16 -17.78 24.27
CA PHE A 271 0.71 -18.96 24.95
C PHE A 271 1.94 -18.63 25.79
N GLN A 272 2.83 -17.76 25.31
CA GLN A 272 3.99 -17.31 26.09
C GLN A 272 3.55 -16.54 27.33
N SER A 273 2.58 -15.63 27.22
CA SER A 273 2.06 -14.88 28.36
C SER A 273 1.42 -15.78 29.42
N ILE A 274 0.67 -16.80 29.00
CA ILE A 274 0.06 -17.79 29.88
C ILE A 274 1.14 -18.60 30.60
N ARG A 275 2.14 -19.10 29.86
CA ARG A 275 3.27 -19.83 30.43
C ARG A 275 4.00 -18.99 31.47
N ASP A 276 4.29 -17.73 31.14
CA ASP A 276 5.03 -16.84 32.04
C ASP A 276 4.23 -16.54 33.30
N SER A 277 2.90 -16.34 33.18
CA SER A 277 2.02 -16.19 34.34
C SER A 277 2.02 -17.42 35.24
N ILE A 278 1.95 -18.63 34.66
CA ILE A 278 1.96 -19.88 35.43
C ILE A 278 3.31 -20.08 36.13
N ASN A 279 4.42 -19.80 35.45
CA ASN A 279 5.75 -19.90 36.04
C ASN A 279 5.91 -18.93 37.21
N LEU A 280 5.45 -17.68 37.06
CA LEU A 280 5.48 -16.70 38.16
C LEU A 280 4.66 -17.16 39.37
N GLN A 281 3.48 -17.74 39.14
CA GLN A 281 2.67 -18.30 40.21
C GLN A 281 3.39 -19.48 40.89
N TYR A 282 3.96 -20.38 40.10
CA TYR A 282 4.73 -21.51 40.62
C TYR A 282 5.91 -21.05 41.47
N ASP A 283 6.67 -20.07 41.01
CA ASP A 283 7.82 -19.52 41.75
C ASP A 283 7.37 -18.87 43.06
N HIS A 284 6.24 -18.14 43.04
CA HIS A 284 5.66 -17.56 44.26
C HIS A 284 5.26 -18.63 45.27
N ASP A 285 4.51 -19.63 44.83
CA ASP A 285 4.01 -20.70 45.69
C ASP A 285 5.16 -21.58 46.22
N SER A 286 6.19 -21.81 45.41
CA SER A 286 7.41 -22.52 45.81
C SER A 286 8.18 -21.77 46.91
N GLN A 287 8.38 -20.46 46.75
CA GLN A 287 9.00 -19.64 47.78
C GLN A 287 8.17 -19.56 49.05
N LEU A 288 6.83 -19.49 48.92
CA LEU A 288 5.93 -19.51 50.06
C LEU A 288 6.01 -20.85 50.80
N LEU A 289 6.02 -21.97 50.07
CA LEU A 289 6.18 -23.31 50.64
C LEU A 289 7.52 -23.43 51.36
N GLU A 290 8.62 -22.95 50.78
CA GLU A 290 9.93 -22.96 51.40
C GLU A 290 9.96 -22.14 52.70
N LYS A 291 9.28 -20.98 52.72
CA LYS A 291 9.10 -20.17 53.93
C LYS A 291 8.30 -20.93 54.99
N LEU A 292 7.16 -21.51 54.60
CA LEU A 292 6.29 -22.26 55.52
C LEU A 292 6.97 -23.51 56.07
N GLN A 293 7.79 -24.20 55.27
CA GLN A 293 8.60 -25.34 55.72
C GLN A 293 9.68 -24.93 56.72
N ARG A 294 10.26 -23.73 56.57
CA ARG A 294 11.24 -23.20 57.52
C ARG A 294 10.61 -22.66 58.81
N THR A 295 9.38 -22.14 58.74
CA THR A 295 8.68 -21.63 59.93
C THR A 295 8.23 -22.78 60.80
N ASN A 296 8.81 -22.89 61.99
CA ASN A 296 8.37 -23.81 63.01
C ASN A 296 7.81 -22.99 64.17
N VAL A 297 6.50 -23.09 64.38
CA VAL A 297 5.75 -22.33 65.39
C VAL A 297 6.39 -22.42 66.78
N PHE A 298 6.97 -23.57 67.14
CA PHE A 298 7.62 -23.76 68.43
C PHE A 298 8.95 -23.02 68.55
N ASN A 299 9.76 -23.05 67.49
CA ASN A 299 11.03 -22.31 67.45
C ASN A 299 10.78 -20.80 67.40
N ASP A 300 9.71 -20.35 66.72
CA ASP A 300 9.35 -18.93 66.63
C ASP A 300 8.77 -18.40 67.96
N THR A 301 8.02 -19.23 68.70
CA THR A 301 7.43 -18.84 70.00
C THR A 301 8.46 -18.87 71.13
N PHE A 302 9.42 -19.81 71.09
CA PHE A 302 10.48 -19.96 72.08
C PHE A 302 11.86 -19.99 71.41
N CYS A 303 12.35 -18.80 71.05
CA CYS A 303 13.66 -18.58 70.44
C CYS A 303 14.77 -18.79 71.48
N ILE A 304 15.29 -20.02 71.59
CA ILE A 304 16.44 -20.33 72.45
C ILE A 304 17.76 -20.15 71.67
N SER A 305 18.53 -19.16 72.08
CA SER A 305 19.86 -18.85 71.52
C SER A 305 20.89 -18.69 72.65
N HIS A 306 22.06 -18.16 72.32
CA HIS A 306 23.09 -17.82 73.30
C HIS A 306 23.66 -16.44 73.02
N ASP A 307 23.89 -15.67 74.08
CA ASP A 307 24.59 -14.38 74.03
C ASP A 307 25.90 -14.52 74.80
N GLY A 308 26.98 -14.81 74.07
CA GLY A 308 28.28 -15.16 74.64
C GLY A 308 28.22 -16.31 75.66
N LYS A 309 28.39 -15.97 76.94
CA LYS A 309 28.39 -16.92 78.06
C LYS A 309 26.99 -17.22 78.60
N PHE A 310 25.98 -16.41 78.26
CA PHE A 310 24.58 -16.59 78.68
C PHE A 310 23.80 -17.46 77.69
N GLY A 311 22.83 -18.21 78.19
CA GLY A 311 21.74 -18.71 77.36
C GLY A 311 20.63 -17.66 77.29
N THR A 312 20.00 -17.51 76.12
CA THR A 312 18.89 -16.57 75.94
C THR A 312 17.61 -17.29 75.50
N ILE A 313 16.46 -16.83 75.99
CA ILE A 313 15.15 -17.29 75.55
C ILE A 313 14.29 -16.07 75.19
N ASN A 314 13.81 -16.00 73.94
CA ASN A 314 13.09 -14.84 73.40
C ASN A 314 13.85 -13.52 73.59
N GLY A 315 15.18 -13.58 73.50
CA GLY A 315 16.07 -12.43 73.72
C GLY A 315 16.38 -12.10 75.18
N LEU A 316 15.76 -12.76 76.16
CA LEU A 316 16.01 -12.57 77.59
C LEU A 316 17.19 -13.42 78.06
N ARG A 317 18.16 -12.83 78.76
CA ARG A 317 19.35 -13.54 79.27
C ARG A 317 19.03 -14.28 80.57
N LEU A 318 19.32 -15.57 80.58
CA LEU A 318 19.16 -16.43 81.74
C LEU A 318 20.53 -16.70 82.39
N GLY A 319 20.84 -15.89 83.41
CA GLY A 319 22.08 -16.00 84.17
C GLY A 319 22.53 -14.61 84.65
N ARG A 320 23.60 -14.60 85.44
CA ARG A 320 24.26 -13.41 85.94
C ARG A 320 25.77 -13.66 85.94
N LEU A 321 26.55 -12.71 85.43
CA LEU A 321 28.00 -12.75 85.53
C LEU A 321 28.47 -11.58 86.39
N SER A 322 29.61 -11.74 87.07
CA SER A 322 30.23 -10.66 87.84
C SER A 322 30.65 -9.48 86.94
N SER A 323 30.97 -9.74 85.67
CA SER A 323 31.35 -8.74 84.68
C SER A 323 30.17 -8.00 84.04
N VAL A 324 29.00 -8.66 83.94
CA VAL A 324 27.80 -8.11 83.31
C VAL A 324 26.60 -8.49 84.19
N PRO A 325 26.16 -7.59 85.09
CA PRO A 325 24.99 -7.86 85.91
C PRO A 325 23.73 -7.84 85.02
N VAL A 326 22.89 -8.84 85.19
CA VAL A 326 21.57 -8.94 84.54
C VAL A 326 20.51 -8.70 85.61
N ASP A 327 19.49 -7.92 85.27
CA ASP A 327 18.42 -7.57 86.20
C ASP A 327 17.55 -8.78 86.54
N TRP A 328 17.14 -8.86 87.81
CA TRP A 328 16.31 -9.95 88.29
C TRP A 328 14.95 -10.04 87.58
N ALA A 329 14.41 -8.91 87.12
CA ALA A 329 13.19 -8.92 86.30
C ALA A 329 13.38 -9.67 84.97
N GLU A 330 14.53 -9.51 84.30
CA GLU A 330 14.88 -10.21 83.06
C GLU A 330 15.06 -11.71 83.33
N ILE A 331 15.78 -12.07 84.39
CA ILE A 331 15.99 -13.46 84.82
C ILE A 331 14.66 -14.16 85.17
N ASN A 332 13.80 -13.49 85.93
CA ASN A 332 12.49 -14.01 86.32
C ASN A 332 11.59 -14.20 85.10
N ALA A 333 11.60 -13.25 84.16
CA ALA A 333 10.89 -13.39 82.90
C ALA A 333 11.43 -14.55 82.06
N ALA A 334 12.75 -14.74 82.00
CA ALA A 334 13.38 -15.85 81.29
C ALA A 334 13.02 -17.22 81.91
N TRP A 335 13.02 -17.35 83.24
CA TRP A 335 12.53 -18.54 83.94
C TRP A 335 11.03 -18.79 83.71
N GLY A 336 10.24 -17.72 83.62
CA GLY A 336 8.82 -17.81 83.27
C GLY A 336 8.59 -18.38 81.87
N HIS A 337 9.37 -17.91 80.88
CA HIS A 337 9.34 -18.47 79.52
C HIS A 337 9.84 -19.92 79.49
N ALA A 338 10.87 -20.27 80.27
CA ALA A 338 11.37 -21.63 80.36
C ALA A 338 10.34 -22.58 80.99
N LEU A 339 9.59 -22.12 82.00
CA LEU A 339 8.49 -22.89 82.59
C LEU A 339 7.32 -23.07 81.62
N LEU A 340 6.94 -22.02 80.90
CA LEU A 340 5.90 -22.09 79.88
C LEU A 340 6.30 -23.05 78.75
N LEU A 341 7.56 -23.02 78.31
CA LEU A 341 8.08 -23.98 77.35
C LEU A 341 7.94 -25.41 77.87
N LEU A 342 8.38 -25.69 79.10
CA LEU A 342 8.31 -27.04 79.65
C LEU A 342 6.87 -27.55 79.79
N ALA A 343 5.95 -26.67 80.21
CA ALA A 343 4.52 -26.98 80.29
C ALA A 343 3.90 -27.25 78.92
N THR A 344 4.19 -26.40 77.92
CA THR A 344 3.68 -26.60 76.55
C THR A 344 4.24 -27.87 75.91
N VAL A 345 5.52 -28.20 76.11
CA VAL A 345 6.09 -29.46 75.61
C VAL A 345 5.46 -30.67 76.29
N ALA A 346 5.24 -30.61 77.61
CA ALA A 346 4.59 -31.70 78.34
C ALA A 346 3.15 -31.94 77.88
N ASP A 347 2.34 -30.88 77.74
CA ASP A 347 0.97 -30.98 77.22
C ASP A 347 0.94 -31.56 75.81
N ARG A 348 1.90 -31.19 74.95
CA ARG A 348 1.97 -31.68 73.56
C ARG A 348 2.39 -33.14 73.47
N LEU A 349 3.27 -33.58 74.34
CA LEU A 349 3.64 -34.99 74.47
C LEU A 349 2.60 -35.80 75.26
N GLY A 350 1.60 -35.15 75.85
CA GLY A 350 0.59 -35.78 76.71
C GLY A 350 1.17 -36.32 78.02
N PHE A 351 2.32 -35.79 78.46
CA PHE A 351 3.01 -36.22 79.67
C PHE A 351 2.51 -35.46 80.90
N LYS A 352 2.20 -36.18 81.97
CA LYS A 352 1.85 -35.60 83.28
C LYS A 352 3.00 -35.83 84.25
N PHE A 353 3.48 -34.75 84.87
CA PHE A 353 4.55 -34.82 85.86
C PHE A 353 4.11 -35.56 87.12
N GLU A 354 5.01 -36.38 87.67
CA GLU A 354 4.77 -37.10 88.91
C GLU A 354 5.17 -36.23 90.10
N GLY A 355 4.19 -35.85 90.92
CA GLY A 355 4.42 -35.07 92.14
C GLY A 355 4.68 -33.57 91.90
N TYR A 356 4.58 -33.09 90.67
CA TYR A 356 4.75 -31.68 90.32
C TYR A 356 3.65 -31.20 89.38
N GLU A 357 3.27 -29.93 89.49
CA GLU A 357 2.37 -29.23 88.57
C GLU A 357 2.97 -27.88 88.23
N LEU A 358 3.10 -27.60 86.92
CA LEU A 358 3.71 -26.37 86.43
C LEU A 358 2.63 -25.29 86.23
N GLN A 359 2.84 -24.11 86.80
CA GLN A 359 1.94 -22.96 86.65
C GLN A 359 2.71 -21.77 86.06
N PRO A 360 2.75 -21.64 84.72
CA PRO A 360 3.37 -20.50 84.07
C PRO A 360 2.54 -19.23 84.33
N MET A 361 3.13 -18.27 85.04
CA MET A 361 2.49 -16.99 85.42
C MET A 361 3.43 -15.82 85.09
N GLY A 362 3.99 -15.81 83.88
CA GLY A 362 4.96 -14.81 83.44
C GLY A 362 6.21 -14.78 84.31
N SER A 363 6.66 -13.58 84.72
CA SER A 363 7.82 -13.40 85.60
C SER A 363 7.61 -13.90 87.03
N THR A 364 6.38 -14.26 87.43
CA THR A 364 6.08 -14.80 88.77
C THR A 364 5.65 -16.27 88.71
N SER A 365 6.30 -17.03 87.83
CA SER A 365 6.00 -18.44 87.58
C SER A 365 6.20 -19.33 88.82
N ARG A 366 5.38 -20.37 88.95
CA ARG A 366 5.32 -21.23 90.16
C ARG A 366 5.26 -22.71 89.79
N ILE A 367 5.81 -23.54 90.68
CA ILE A 367 5.74 -25.00 90.59
C ILE A 367 5.08 -25.49 91.88
N ILE A 368 3.99 -26.25 91.77
CA ILE A 368 3.37 -26.90 92.92
C ILE A 368 3.98 -28.29 93.06
N ARG A 369 4.63 -28.56 94.19
CA ARG A 369 5.10 -29.89 94.55
C ARG A 369 4.07 -30.55 95.48
N TYR A 370 3.72 -31.77 95.15
CA TYR A 370 2.83 -32.63 95.92
C TYR A 370 3.68 -33.60 96.75
N ASP A 371 3.81 -33.31 98.05
CA ASP A 371 4.49 -34.22 98.96
C ASP A 371 3.49 -35.27 99.45
N TYR A 372 3.64 -36.49 98.95
CA TYR A 372 2.93 -37.66 99.46
C TYR A 372 3.61 -38.13 100.76
N PRO A 373 2.89 -38.24 101.88
CA PRO A 373 3.48 -38.72 103.11
C PRO A 373 3.93 -40.18 102.95
N SER A 374 5.25 -40.40 102.98
CA SER A 374 5.84 -41.73 102.98
C SER A 374 5.46 -42.49 104.26
N PRO A 375 5.07 -43.78 104.19
CA PRO A 375 4.63 -44.56 105.35
C PRO A 375 5.72 -44.75 106.43
N SER A 376 6.98 -44.44 106.15
CA SER A 376 8.09 -44.65 107.11
C SER A 376 8.35 -43.48 108.09
N ALA A 377 7.67 -42.33 107.95
CA ALA A 377 7.93 -41.16 108.80
C ALA A 377 7.02 -41.03 110.03
N SER A 378 6.19 -42.05 110.32
CA SER A 378 5.23 -42.01 111.44
C SER A 378 5.79 -42.72 112.68
N ARG A 379 6.78 -42.11 113.35
CA ARG A 379 7.18 -42.46 114.72
C ARG A 379 6.85 -41.34 115.70
N SER A 380 5.61 -40.85 115.69
CA SER A 380 4.98 -40.22 116.86
C SER A 380 3.52 -39.90 116.56
N SER A 381 2.66 -40.09 117.56
CA SER A 381 1.21 -39.82 117.63
C SER A 381 0.25 -40.87 117.05
N SER A 382 -0.20 -41.74 117.97
CA SER A 382 -1.55 -42.30 118.16
C SER A 382 -2.49 -42.45 116.95
N GLN A 383 -2.79 -43.71 116.65
CA GLN A 383 -3.93 -44.25 115.92
C GLN A 383 -5.19 -43.37 115.91
N ARG A 384 -5.69 -43.06 114.71
CA ARG A 384 -7.13 -42.94 114.35
C ARG A 384 -7.29 -42.75 112.84
N GLY A 385 -8.06 -43.65 112.20
CA GLY A 385 -8.80 -43.39 110.95
C GLY A 385 -8.01 -43.35 109.64
N ASN A 386 -8.27 -44.33 108.77
CA ASN A 386 -7.74 -44.46 107.42
C ASN A 386 -8.43 -43.46 106.46
N ILE A 387 -8.13 -42.17 106.59
CA ILE A 387 -8.53 -41.12 105.64
C ILE A 387 -7.25 -40.73 104.90
N ALA A 388 -7.18 -40.99 103.59
CA ALA A 388 -6.10 -40.54 102.74
C ALA A 388 -5.98 -39.01 102.86
N ARG A 389 -4.99 -38.55 103.63
CA ARG A 389 -4.77 -37.12 103.84
C ARG A 389 -4.40 -36.52 102.47
N PRO A 390 -5.02 -35.41 102.05
CA PRO A 390 -4.65 -34.79 100.78
C PRO A 390 -3.15 -34.48 100.79
N PRO A 391 -2.44 -34.69 99.66
CA PRO A 391 -1.00 -34.47 99.58
C PRO A 391 -0.68 -33.03 100.00
N LYS A 392 0.42 -32.86 100.74
CA LYS A 392 0.82 -31.53 101.19
C LYS A 392 1.32 -30.76 99.97
N LYS A 393 0.58 -29.71 99.58
CA LYS A 393 0.97 -28.81 98.50
C LYS A 393 2.05 -27.84 99.01
N SER A 394 3.21 -27.84 98.37
CA SER A 394 4.24 -26.83 98.55
C SER A 394 4.34 -25.98 97.28
N ILE A 395 4.12 -24.67 97.41
CA ILE A 395 4.23 -23.73 96.30
C ILE A 395 5.69 -23.28 96.24
N LEU A 396 6.35 -23.57 95.12
CA LEU A 396 7.72 -23.20 94.85
C LEU A 396 7.72 -22.05 93.84
N GLU A 397 8.20 -20.89 94.28
CA GLU A 397 8.25 -19.67 93.46
C GLU A 397 9.54 -19.68 92.64
N LEU A 398 9.40 -19.71 91.30
CA LEU A 398 10.52 -19.66 90.35
C LEU A 398 10.84 -18.21 89.98
N HIS A 399 10.82 -17.32 90.97
CA HIS A 399 11.23 -15.93 90.82
C HIS A 399 11.94 -15.47 92.09
N SER A 400 12.82 -14.48 91.96
CA SER A 400 13.48 -13.83 93.08
C SER A 400 13.41 -12.32 92.95
N SER A 401 13.08 -11.64 94.05
CA SER A 401 12.96 -10.17 94.05
C SER A 401 14.31 -9.45 94.00
N GLY A 402 15.44 -10.17 94.09
CA GLY A 402 16.79 -9.59 94.00
C GLY A 402 17.20 -8.64 95.12
N ASP A 403 16.25 -8.22 95.95
CA ASP A 403 16.45 -7.31 97.07
C ASP A 403 17.03 -8.07 98.26
N MET A 404 18.17 -7.59 98.74
CA MET A 404 18.94 -8.24 99.79
C MET A 404 19.04 -7.29 100.99
N PRO A 405 18.19 -7.44 102.01
CA PRO A 405 18.45 -6.79 103.28
C PRO A 405 19.70 -7.45 103.87
N LEU A 406 20.80 -6.71 103.95
CA LEU A 406 21.99 -7.05 104.76
C LEU A 406 22.88 -8.20 104.25
N GLY A 407 22.93 -8.49 102.94
CA GLY A 407 23.92 -9.41 102.37
C GLY A 407 23.73 -10.90 102.72
N LEU A 408 22.57 -11.28 103.26
CA LEU A 408 22.29 -12.65 103.72
C LEU A 408 21.62 -13.48 102.62
N THR A 409 22.32 -14.53 102.15
CA THR A 409 21.91 -15.46 101.07
C THR A 409 20.75 -16.40 101.42
N PHE A 410 20.17 -16.31 102.61
CA PHE A 410 19.07 -17.19 103.05
C PHE A 410 17.78 -17.03 102.22
N MET A 411 17.60 -15.91 101.51
CA MET A 411 16.39 -15.65 100.70
C MET A 411 16.32 -16.42 99.38
N HIS A 412 17.44 -16.84 98.79
CA HIS A 412 17.40 -17.61 97.53
C HIS A 412 17.04 -19.08 97.75
N ARG A 413 17.00 -19.58 98.99
CA ARG A 413 16.72 -20.99 99.28
C ARG A 413 15.39 -21.48 98.71
N LYS A 414 14.35 -20.63 98.67
CA LYS A 414 13.06 -20.98 98.05
C LYS A 414 13.17 -21.11 96.53
N PHE A 415 13.93 -20.19 95.92
CA PHE A 415 14.19 -20.16 94.49
C PHE A 415 15.09 -21.33 94.07
N ASP A 416 16.09 -21.69 94.87
CA ASP A 416 16.94 -22.87 94.67
C ASP A 416 16.12 -24.16 94.66
N ILE A 417 15.17 -24.31 95.60
CA ILE A 417 14.26 -25.45 95.66
C ILE A 417 13.33 -25.47 94.43
N ALA A 418 12.89 -24.30 93.96
CA ALA A 418 12.06 -24.19 92.75
C ALA A 418 12.84 -24.57 91.49
N MET A 419 14.09 -24.14 91.34
CA MET A 419 14.96 -24.51 90.22
C MET A 419 15.33 -26.01 90.25
N GLU A 420 15.56 -26.58 91.44
CA GLU A 420 15.77 -28.02 91.60
C GLU A 420 14.52 -28.82 91.19
N ALA A 421 13.32 -28.36 91.58
CA ALA A 421 12.06 -28.95 91.14
C ALA A 421 11.86 -28.82 89.62
N PHE A 422 12.26 -27.69 89.01
CA PHE A 422 12.23 -27.51 87.56
C PHE A 422 13.16 -28.50 86.83
N LEU A 423 14.38 -28.70 87.32
CA LEU A 423 15.31 -29.69 86.78
C LEU A 423 14.76 -31.11 86.91
N GLU A 424 14.12 -31.44 88.03
CA GLU A 424 13.48 -32.75 88.21
C GLU A 424 12.33 -32.96 87.23
N CYS A 425 11.49 -31.94 86.98
CA CYS A 425 10.46 -32.01 85.95
C CYS A 425 11.08 -32.23 84.55
N MET A 426 12.15 -31.49 84.22
CA MET A 426 12.87 -31.67 82.96
C MET A 426 13.48 -33.07 82.82
N ARG A 427 14.01 -33.64 83.91
CA ARG A 427 14.55 -35.01 83.95
C ARG A 427 13.45 -36.05 83.71
N GLN A 428 12.28 -35.90 84.34
CA GLN A 428 11.13 -36.78 84.12
C GLN A 428 10.68 -36.75 82.66
N LEU A 429 10.54 -35.54 82.09
CA LEU A 429 10.16 -35.38 80.69
C LEU A 429 11.22 -35.92 79.72
N GLY A 430 12.51 -35.70 80.02
CA GLY A 430 13.62 -36.27 79.25
C GLY A 430 13.65 -37.79 79.27
N ALA A 431 13.39 -38.41 80.42
CA ALA A 431 13.29 -39.87 80.55
C ALA A 431 12.10 -40.44 79.77
N PHE A 432 10.96 -39.74 79.80
CA PHE A 432 9.80 -40.09 78.98
C PHE A 432 10.13 -40.02 77.48
N VAL A 433 10.75 -38.93 77.01
CA VAL A 433 11.18 -38.76 75.62
C VAL A 433 12.18 -39.84 75.21
N GLU A 434 13.14 -40.18 76.06
CA GLU A 434 14.11 -41.25 75.80
C GLU A 434 13.40 -42.61 75.63
N GLN A 435 12.44 -42.92 76.51
CA GLN A 435 11.67 -44.16 76.45
C GLN A 435 10.74 -44.22 75.23
N GLU A 436 10.07 -43.12 74.90
CA GLU A 436 9.19 -43.01 73.74
C GLU A 436 10.01 -43.17 72.44
N THR A 437 11.15 -42.50 72.35
CA THR A 437 12.06 -42.63 71.20
C THR A 437 12.64 -44.04 71.08
N ALA A 438 13.00 -44.67 72.20
CA ALA A 438 13.55 -46.03 72.20
C ALA A 438 12.53 -47.07 71.69
N LYS A 439 11.23 -46.84 71.92
CA LYS A 439 10.14 -47.68 71.40
C LYS A 439 9.90 -47.48 69.90
N THR A 440 10.10 -46.26 69.40
CA THR A 440 9.85 -45.89 67.99
C THR A 440 11.08 -46.06 67.08
N SER A 441 12.28 -46.22 67.64
CA SER A 441 13.53 -46.33 66.87
C SER A 441 13.83 -47.78 66.48
N GLU A 442 14.01 -48.04 65.18
CA GLU A 442 14.45 -49.33 64.60
C GLU A 442 15.75 -49.88 65.22
N ILE A 443 16.58 -48.99 65.78
CA ILE A 443 17.91 -49.32 66.34
C ILE A 443 17.83 -49.46 67.88
N GLY A 444 16.65 -49.27 68.49
CA GLY A 444 16.42 -49.42 69.93
C GLY A 444 17.15 -48.42 70.83
N ARG A 445 17.76 -47.36 70.26
CA ARG A 445 18.49 -46.32 71.00
C ARG A 445 17.64 -45.06 71.13
N GLY A 446 17.27 -44.70 72.36
CA GLY A 446 16.54 -43.49 72.69
C GLY A 446 17.38 -42.21 72.59
N LEU A 447 16.72 -41.10 72.27
CA LEU A 447 17.31 -39.75 72.26
C LEU A 447 17.50 -39.28 73.71
N LYS A 448 18.76 -39.20 74.16
CA LYS A 448 19.13 -38.73 75.50
C LYS A 448 19.30 -37.22 75.54
N LEU A 449 18.96 -36.62 76.68
CA LEU A 449 19.26 -35.21 76.96
C LEU A 449 20.78 -34.94 76.81
N PRO A 450 21.19 -33.81 76.22
CA PRO A 450 22.60 -33.47 76.03
C PRO A 450 23.40 -33.38 77.34
N TYR A 451 22.75 -32.94 78.42
CA TYR A 451 23.35 -32.84 79.76
C TYR A 451 22.56 -33.68 80.76
N LYS A 452 23.29 -34.46 81.56
CA LYS A 452 22.69 -35.33 82.59
C LYS A 452 22.22 -34.47 83.77
N ILE A 453 21.00 -34.73 84.25
CA ILE A 453 20.42 -34.03 85.39
C ILE A 453 20.43 -34.98 86.59
N GLU A 454 21.09 -34.58 87.67
CA GLU A 454 21.19 -35.32 88.92
C GLU A 454 20.86 -34.38 90.10
N GLY A 455 19.59 -34.33 90.48
CA GLY A 455 19.09 -33.46 91.55
C GLY A 455 19.41 -31.98 91.28
N GLU A 456 20.29 -31.41 92.10
CA GLU A 456 20.71 -30.00 92.03
C GLU A 456 21.78 -29.69 90.97
N LYS A 457 22.30 -30.70 90.26
CA LYS A 457 23.37 -30.56 89.26
C LYS A 457 22.89 -30.89 87.86
N ILE A 458 23.33 -30.09 86.90
CA ILE A 458 23.16 -30.33 85.47
C ILE A 458 24.54 -30.40 84.81
N GLY A 459 24.90 -31.58 84.32
CA GLY A 459 26.27 -31.90 83.91
C GLY A 459 27.22 -31.89 85.12
N ASP A 460 28.19 -30.99 85.10
CA ASP A 460 29.21 -30.81 86.14
C ASP A 460 28.95 -29.61 87.06
N VAL A 461 27.89 -28.82 86.80
CA VAL A 461 27.59 -27.56 87.48
C VAL A 461 26.28 -27.60 88.27
N THR A 462 26.22 -26.86 89.38
CA THR A 462 25.03 -26.74 90.23
C THR A 462 24.13 -25.59 89.79
N ILE A 463 22.81 -25.78 89.90
CA ILE A 463 21.80 -24.75 89.61
C ILE A 463 21.50 -23.84 90.82
N LYS A 464 22.04 -24.14 92.01
CA LYS A 464 21.80 -23.35 93.23
C LYS A 464 22.64 -22.07 93.21
N LEU A 465 22.06 -20.97 93.70
CA LEU A 465 22.81 -19.73 93.86
C LEU A 465 23.76 -19.83 95.06
N GLY A 466 25.04 -20.04 94.77
CA GLY A 466 26.13 -20.02 95.74
C GLY A 466 26.79 -18.65 95.88
N ILE A 467 27.48 -18.42 97.00
CA ILE A 467 28.30 -17.22 97.21
C ILE A 467 29.45 -17.23 96.18
N ALA A 468 29.54 -16.18 95.36
CA ALA A 468 30.58 -15.99 94.33
C ALA A 468 30.64 -17.09 93.24
N GLN A 469 29.50 -17.70 92.91
CA GLN A 469 29.39 -18.74 91.87
C GLN A 469 28.52 -18.36 90.67
N ASP A 470 28.36 -17.05 90.41
CA ASP A 470 27.56 -16.47 89.32
C ASP A 470 27.90 -17.07 87.93
N ASP A 471 29.18 -17.29 87.65
CA ASP A 471 29.66 -17.87 86.38
C ASP A 471 29.26 -19.35 86.21
N ALA A 472 29.31 -20.13 87.29
CA ALA A 472 28.92 -21.55 87.29
C ALA A 472 27.40 -21.68 87.18
N TRP A 473 26.66 -20.81 87.88
CA TRP A 473 25.21 -20.75 87.82
C TRP A 473 24.70 -20.35 86.42
N SER A 474 25.31 -19.35 85.79
CA SER A 474 24.98 -18.97 84.41
C SER A 474 25.24 -20.09 83.41
N ARG A 475 26.30 -20.89 83.64
CA ARG A 475 26.58 -22.09 82.83
C ARG A 475 25.50 -23.16 83.03
N ALA A 476 25.06 -23.38 84.27
CA ALA A 476 23.96 -24.31 84.58
C ALA A 476 22.64 -23.86 83.92
N CYS A 477 22.34 -22.56 83.94
CA CYS A 477 21.20 -21.97 83.24
C CYS A 477 21.29 -22.17 81.72
N LYS A 478 22.49 -21.98 81.14
CA LYS A 478 22.73 -22.26 79.71
C LYS A 478 22.51 -23.73 79.36
N PHE A 479 23.00 -24.67 80.17
CA PHE A 479 22.76 -26.11 79.97
C PHE A 479 21.27 -26.45 80.08
N THR A 480 20.56 -25.80 81.01
CA THR A 480 19.12 -25.94 81.21
C THR A 480 18.35 -25.53 79.94
N LEU A 481 18.69 -24.37 79.36
CA LEU A 481 18.09 -23.91 78.10
C LEU A 481 18.46 -24.79 76.91
N THR A 482 19.69 -25.33 76.85
CA THR A 482 20.07 -26.29 75.81
C THR A 482 19.25 -27.58 75.89
N CYS A 483 19.00 -28.10 77.09
CA CYS A 483 18.11 -29.25 77.29
C CYS A 483 16.66 -28.91 76.90
N CYS A 484 16.16 -27.71 77.24
CA CYS A 484 14.85 -27.24 76.79
C CYS A 484 14.76 -27.18 75.25
N LYS A 485 15.80 -26.67 74.58
CA LYS A 485 15.88 -26.59 73.12
C LYS A 485 15.87 -27.98 72.49
N PHE A 486 16.57 -28.94 73.09
CA PHE A 486 16.54 -30.33 72.64
C PHE A 486 15.14 -30.95 72.75
N LEU A 487 14.46 -30.76 73.88
CA LEU A 487 13.10 -31.22 74.10
C LEU A 487 12.10 -30.56 73.13
N LEU A 488 12.26 -29.27 72.87
CA LEU A 488 11.46 -28.52 71.90
C LEU A 488 11.65 -29.06 70.47
N ALA A 489 12.89 -29.32 70.06
CA ALA A 489 13.19 -29.91 68.76
C ALA A 489 12.59 -31.32 68.61
N HIS A 490 12.64 -32.13 69.67
CA HIS A 490 11.99 -33.44 69.69
C HIS A 490 10.46 -33.32 69.54
N ALA A 491 9.81 -32.48 70.34
CA ALA A 491 8.37 -32.25 70.27
C ALA A 491 7.93 -31.74 68.90
N SER A 492 8.73 -30.88 68.26
CA SER A 492 8.49 -30.44 66.88
C SER A 492 8.57 -31.58 65.87
N ASN A 493 9.56 -32.46 65.99
CA ASN A 493 9.73 -33.59 65.06
C ASN A 493 8.62 -34.63 65.22
N VAL A 494 8.13 -34.86 66.43
CA VAL A 494 6.95 -35.71 66.68
C VAL A 494 5.71 -35.14 65.99
N ASN A 495 5.56 -33.81 65.98
CA ASN A 495 4.46 -33.13 65.29
C ASN A 495 4.50 -33.35 63.77
N ALA A 496 5.68 -33.25 63.15
CA ALA A 496 5.85 -33.50 61.72
C ALA A 496 5.46 -34.93 61.31
N ARG A 497 5.63 -35.92 62.21
CA ARG A 497 5.27 -37.33 61.96
C ARG A 497 3.80 -37.66 62.21
N LYS A 498 3.09 -36.86 63.01
CA LYS A 498 1.65 -37.06 63.28
C LYS A 498 0.74 -36.34 62.28
N SER A 499 1.27 -35.34 61.53
CA SER A 499 0.52 -34.59 60.52
C SER A 499 0.62 -35.16 59.09
N THR A 500 1.55 -36.10 58.87
CA THR A 500 1.56 -37.02 57.71
C THR A 500 0.73 -38.25 58.04
#